data_AF-A0A970BGD7-F1
#
_entry.id   AF-A0A970BGD7-F1
#
_cell.length_a   1.000
_cell.length_b   1.000
_cell.length_c   1.000
_cell.angle_alpha   90.00
_cell.angle_beta   90.00
_cell.angle_gamma   90.00
#
_symmetry.space_group_name_H-M   'P 1'
#
loop_
_entity.id
_entity.type
_entity.pdbx_description
1 polymer ?
#
loop_
_entity_poly.entity_id
_entity_poly.type
_entity_poly.pdbx_seq_one_letter_code
_entity_poly.pdbx_strand_id
1 'polypeptide(L)'
;MAQGNDFRKLISHCKEYGFVFQSSEIYDGLAAVYDYGQMGVELKNNIKKYWWDSMVLLNDNIVGIDSAIFMHPTIWKASGHTDAFNDPLIDNRDSKRRYRADVLIEDFLAKLDDKTNKEVEKAARRFGEDFDEA
;
A
#
# COMPACT_ATOMS: atom_id res chain seq x y z
N MET A 1 -10.14 12.29 -7.02
CA MET A 1 -8.91 11.47 -6.84
C MET A 1 -7.78 12.43 -6.52
N ALA A 2 -7.03 12.22 -5.44
CA ALA A 2 -5.95 13.12 -5.02
C ALA A 2 -4.94 13.27 -6.17
N GLN A 3 -4.69 14.50 -6.61
CA GLN A 3 -3.69 14.75 -7.66
C GLN A 3 -2.31 14.46 -7.07
N GLY A 4 -1.32 14.06 -7.88
CA GLY A 4 0.01 13.66 -7.39
C GLY A 4 0.74 14.69 -6.50
N ASN A 5 0.31 15.96 -6.53
CA ASN A 5 0.81 17.01 -5.67
C ASN A 5 0.24 16.97 -4.24
N ASP A 6 -0.95 16.40 -4.05
CA ASP A 6 -1.64 16.32 -2.75
C ASP A 6 -0.95 15.32 -1.82
N PHE A 7 -0.44 14.20 -2.35
CA PHE A 7 0.32 13.24 -1.56
C PHE A 7 1.64 13.81 -1.03
N ARG A 8 2.33 14.63 -1.82
CA ARG A 8 3.56 15.31 -1.35
C ARG A 8 3.26 16.27 -0.22
N LYS A 9 2.16 17.03 -0.33
CA LYS A 9 1.68 17.92 0.74
C LYS A 9 1.32 17.13 2.00
N LEU A 10 0.63 16.00 1.85
CA LEU A 10 0.27 15.12 2.97
C LEU A 10 1.52 14.57 3.68
N ILE A 11 2.49 14.03 2.94
CA ILE A 11 3.74 13.52 3.51
C ILE A 11 4.49 14.64 4.25
N SER A 12 4.58 15.83 3.66
CA SER A 12 5.19 17.00 4.31
C SER A 12 4.48 17.35 5.61
N HIS A 13 3.15 17.41 5.61
CA HIS A 13 2.34 17.69 6.80
C HIS A 13 2.53 16.61 7.88
N CYS A 14 2.52 15.33 7.50
CA CYS A 14 2.74 14.24 8.44
C CYS A 14 4.11 14.34 9.12
N LYS A 15 5.15 14.74 8.40
CA LYS A 15 6.49 14.93 8.94
C LYS A 15 6.57 16.20 9.81
N GLU A 16 6.06 17.32 9.32
CA GLU A 16 6.12 18.63 10.01
C GLU A 16 5.37 18.62 11.35
N TYR A 17 4.22 17.96 11.41
CA TYR A 17 3.35 17.96 12.59
C TYR A 17 3.50 16.72 13.49
N GLY A 18 4.49 15.87 13.21
CA GLY A 18 4.81 14.74 14.09
C GLY A 18 3.81 13.58 14.05
N PHE A 19 3.35 13.21 12.85
CA PHE A 19 2.56 12.00 12.63
C PHE A 19 3.43 10.80 12.33
N VAL A 20 4.21 10.84 11.25
CA VAL A 20 4.99 9.69 10.77
C VAL A 20 6.36 10.16 10.28
N PHE A 21 7.39 9.44 10.69
CA PHE A 21 8.78 9.65 10.29
C PHE A 21 9.36 8.40 9.65
N GLN A 22 10.34 8.55 8.76
CA GLN A 22 11.10 7.40 8.29
C GLN A 22 11.92 6.85 9.46
N SER A 23 11.81 5.56 9.72
CA SER A 23 12.57 4.94 10.81
C SER A 23 14.06 5.10 10.55
N SER A 24 14.81 5.44 11.59
CA SER A 24 16.27 5.61 11.51
C SER A 24 16.70 6.70 10.51
N GLU A 25 15.90 7.76 10.33
CA GLU A 25 16.13 8.83 9.35
C GLU A 25 17.55 9.43 9.42
N ILE A 26 18.12 9.59 10.62
CA ILE A 26 19.48 10.14 10.81
C ILE A 26 20.60 9.17 10.38
N TYR A 27 20.25 7.94 10.01
CA TYR A 27 21.14 6.87 9.54
C TYR A 27 20.70 6.37 8.15
N ASP A 28 20.36 7.29 7.25
CA ASP A 28 19.87 7.05 5.87
C ASP A 28 18.49 6.38 5.76
N GLY A 29 17.87 6.04 6.89
CA GLY A 29 16.54 5.48 6.96
C GLY A 29 16.44 4.01 6.57
N LEU A 30 15.44 3.31 7.12
CA LEU A 30 15.15 1.93 6.76
C LEU A 30 13.92 1.88 5.84
N ALA A 31 14.09 1.31 4.65
CA ALA A 31 13.01 1.22 3.67
C ALA A 31 11.79 0.47 4.23
N ALA A 32 10.60 1.01 4.00
CA ALA A 32 9.32 0.47 4.46
C ALA A 32 9.14 0.36 5.99
N VAL A 33 9.99 1.01 6.79
CA VAL A 33 9.87 1.06 8.26
C VAL A 33 9.72 2.50 8.70
N TYR A 34 8.76 2.75 9.59
CA TYR A 34 8.34 4.09 9.99
C TYR A 34 8.06 4.18 11.49
N ASP A 35 8.37 5.34 12.06
CA ASP A 35 8.11 5.67 13.46
C ASP A 35 6.91 6.64 13.55
N TYR A 36 6.05 6.42 14.55
CA TYR A 36 4.94 7.33 14.84
C TYR A 36 5.39 8.42 15.82
N GLY A 37 5.25 9.67 15.43
CA GLY A 37 5.50 10.83 16.29
C GLY A 37 4.37 11.07 17.30
N GLN A 38 4.44 12.19 18.04
CA GLN A 38 3.47 12.50 19.10
C GLN A 38 2.01 12.53 18.63
N MET A 39 1.72 13.16 17.48
CA MET A 39 0.35 13.19 16.94
C MET A 39 -0.04 11.87 16.31
N GLY A 40 0.94 11.16 15.73
CA GLY A 40 0.72 9.88 15.08
C GLY A 40 0.37 8.76 16.06
N VAL A 41 1.03 8.72 17.22
CA VAL A 41 0.74 7.71 18.24
C VAL A 41 -0.66 7.92 18.84
N GLU A 42 -1.06 9.16 19.11
CA GLU A 42 -2.41 9.48 19.59
C GLU A 42 -3.47 9.12 18.56
N LEU A 43 -3.28 9.50 17.29
CA LEU A 43 -4.19 9.14 16.21
C LEU A 43 -4.31 7.61 16.07
N LYS A 44 -3.18 6.89 16.06
CA LYS A 44 -3.16 5.43 15.97
C LYS A 44 -3.90 4.79 17.14
N ASN A 45 -3.68 5.25 18.36
CA ASN A 45 -4.32 4.71 19.55
C ASN A 45 -5.82 4.98 19.56
N ASN A 46 -6.26 6.17 19.13
CA ASN A 46 -7.68 6.51 19.02
C ASN A 46 -8.39 5.63 17.99
N ILE A 47 -7.78 5.40 16.83
CA ILE A 47 -8.33 4.49 15.81
C ILE A 47 -8.40 3.05 16.34
N LYS A 48 -7.32 2.55 16.97
CA LYS A 48 -7.30 1.21 17.57
C LYS A 48 -8.39 1.05 18.63
N LYS A 49 -8.56 2.03 19.50
CA LYS A 49 -9.60 2.03 20.53
C LYS A 49 -10.99 2.01 19.92
N TYR A 50 -11.26 2.89 18.97
CA TYR A 50 -12.55 2.92 18.28
C TYR A 50 -12.87 1.58 17.60
N TRP A 51 -11.89 0.98 16.92
CA TRP A 51 -12.04 -0.33 16.30
C TRP A 51 -12.30 -1.43 17.33
N TRP A 52 -11.55 -1.44 18.44
CA TRP A 52 -11.74 -2.43 19.50
C TRP A 52 -13.12 -2.32 20.14
N ASP A 53 -13.52 -1.10 20.50
CA ASP A 53 -14.82 -0.85 21.11
C ASP A 53 -15.95 -1.27 20.16
N SER A 54 -15.86 -0.91 18.88
CA SER A 54 -16.88 -1.28 17.88
C SER A 54 -16.94 -2.78 17.56
N MET A 55 -15.79 -3.45 17.46
CA MET A 55 -15.76 -4.87 17.06
C MET A 55 -15.94 -5.81 18.24
N VAL A 56 -15.30 -5.55 19.37
CA VAL A 56 -15.27 -6.48 20.51
C VAL A 56 -16.37 -6.17 21.51
N LEU A 57 -16.61 -4.89 21.86
CA LEU A 57 -17.55 -4.55 22.94
C LEU A 57 -19.01 -4.48 22.48
N LEU A 58 -19.24 -4.22 21.19
CA LEU A 58 -20.59 -4.09 20.62
C LEU A 58 -21.09 -5.36 19.89
N ASN A 59 -20.32 -6.45 19.90
CA ASN A 59 -20.70 -7.71 19.27
C ASN A 59 -20.61 -8.87 20.26
N ASP A 60 -21.69 -9.63 20.41
CA ASP A 60 -21.79 -10.71 21.40
C ASP A 60 -20.87 -11.91 21.12
N ASN A 61 -20.37 -12.05 19.89
CA ASN A 61 -19.64 -13.23 19.44
C ASN A 61 -18.16 -12.96 19.10
N ILE A 62 -17.61 -11.82 19.53
CA ILE A 62 -16.21 -11.47 19.30
C ILE A 62 -15.49 -11.32 20.64
N VAL A 63 -14.36 -12.01 20.80
CA VAL A 63 -13.56 -11.99 22.02
C VAL A 63 -12.15 -11.46 21.76
N GLY A 64 -11.65 -10.64 22.67
CA GLY A 64 -10.30 -10.09 22.61
C GLY A 64 -9.24 -11.09 23.07
N ILE A 65 -8.15 -11.22 22.30
CA ILE A 65 -6.99 -12.05 22.61
C ILE A 65 -5.72 -11.24 22.28
N ASP A 66 -4.66 -11.41 23.08
CA ASP A 66 -3.33 -10.89 22.78
C ASP A 66 -2.33 -12.07 22.71
N SER A 67 -1.72 -12.27 21.54
CA SER A 67 -0.86 -13.42 21.25
C SER A 67 0.59 -13.00 21.00
N ALA A 68 1.54 -13.86 21.36
CA ALA A 68 2.95 -13.63 21.08
C ALA A 68 3.27 -13.59 19.58
N ILE A 69 4.21 -12.72 19.19
CA ILE A 69 4.70 -12.59 17.80
C ILE A 69 5.53 -13.81 17.39
N PHE A 70 6.40 -14.31 18.28
CA PHE A 70 7.18 -15.51 18.01
C PHE A 70 6.33 -16.76 18.21
N MET A 71 6.19 -17.55 17.16
CA MET A 71 5.37 -18.76 17.12
C MET A 71 6.18 -19.98 16.69
N HIS A 72 5.76 -21.17 17.13
CA HIS A 72 6.39 -22.43 16.75
C HIS A 72 6.26 -22.69 15.23
N PRO A 73 7.32 -23.14 14.52
CA PRO A 73 7.32 -23.27 13.06
C PRO A 73 6.17 -24.10 12.46
N THR A 74 5.74 -25.14 13.17
CA THR A 74 4.63 -26.00 12.75
C THR A 74 3.32 -25.25 12.54
N ILE A 75 3.10 -24.11 13.22
CA ILE A 75 1.91 -23.26 13.03
C ILE A 75 1.90 -22.65 11.61
N TRP A 76 3.05 -22.15 11.14
CA TRP A 76 3.18 -21.57 9.80
C TRP A 76 3.02 -22.64 8.71
N LYS A 77 3.47 -23.86 8.98
CA LYS A 77 3.26 -25.00 8.07
C LYS A 77 1.79 -25.41 8.01
N ALA A 78 1.15 -25.58 9.17
CA ALA A 78 -0.25 -25.99 9.25
C ALA A 78 -1.20 -24.97 8.62
N SER A 79 -0.88 -23.68 8.73
CA SER A 79 -1.65 -22.60 8.09
C SER A 79 -1.32 -22.38 6.61
N GLY A 80 -0.32 -23.08 6.06
CA GLY A 80 0.11 -22.98 4.65
C GLY A 80 0.99 -21.75 4.33
N HIS A 81 1.34 -20.93 5.32
CA HIS A 81 2.16 -19.73 5.10
C HIS A 81 3.55 -20.05 4.54
N THR A 82 4.14 -21.20 4.91
CA THR A 82 5.46 -21.59 4.40
C THR A 82 5.48 -21.83 2.89
N ASP A 83 4.34 -22.22 2.32
CA ASP A 83 4.26 -22.66 0.92
C ASP A 83 3.64 -21.59 0.03
N ALA A 84 2.70 -20.80 0.55
CA ALA A 84 1.89 -19.85 -0.24
C ALA A 84 2.24 -18.37 -0.02
N PHE A 85 2.91 -17.99 1.07
CA PHE A 85 3.19 -16.58 1.38
C PHE A 85 4.48 -16.10 0.70
N ASN A 86 4.47 -16.04 -0.62
CA ASN A 86 5.57 -15.54 -1.43
C ASN A 86 5.05 -14.73 -2.64
N ASP A 87 5.81 -13.72 -3.04
CA ASP A 87 5.55 -12.92 -4.23
C ASP A 87 6.52 -13.33 -5.36
N PRO A 88 6.07 -13.41 -6.64
CA PRO A 88 6.94 -13.72 -7.76
C PRO A 88 7.93 -12.57 -8.01
N LEU A 89 9.22 -12.86 -7.90
CA LEU A 89 10.30 -11.90 -8.10
C LEU A 89 11.10 -12.21 -9.36
N ILE A 90 11.49 -11.16 -10.09
CA ILE A 90 12.37 -11.21 -11.26
C ILE A 90 13.65 -10.43 -10.95
N ASP A 91 14.80 -11.07 -11.15
CA ASP A 91 16.12 -10.43 -11.03
C ASP A 91 16.57 -9.87 -12.39
N ASN A 92 16.93 -8.59 -12.42
CA ASN A 92 17.63 -8.00 -13.55
C ASN A 92 19.14 -8.09 -13.33
N ARG A 93 19.85 -8.87 -14.16
CA ARG A 93 21.28 -9.15 -14.00
C ARG A 93 22.18 -7.94 -14.21
N ASP A 94 21.76 -6.97 -15.01
CA ASP A 94 22.55 -5.77 -15.32
C ASP A 94 22.47 -4.75 -14.20
N SER A 95 21.24 -4.48 -13.71
CA SER A 95 21.00 -3.52 -12.62
C SER A 95 21.17 -4.12 -11.23
N LYS A 96 21.24 -5.47 -11.11
CA LYS A 96 21.25 -6.22 -9.85
C LYS A 96 20.05 -5.89 -8.94
N ARG A 97 18.94 -5.45 -9.51
CA ARG A 97 17.70 -5.14 -8.79
C ARG A 97 16.70 -6.27 -8.93
N ARG A 98 15.87 -6.44 -7.90
CA ARG A 98 14.71 -7.33 -7.90
C ARG A 98 13.45 -6.54 -8.12
N TYR A 99 12.57 -7.08 -8.95
CA TYR A 99 11.28 -6.50 -9.24
C TYR A 99 10.19 -7.52 -8.96
N ARG A 100 9.06 -7.05 -8.46
CA ARG A 100 7.83 -7.81 -8.36
C ARG A 100 7.24 -8.01 -9.76
N ALA A 101 7.04 -9.25 -10.15
CA ALA A 101 6.62 -9.59 -11.52
C ALA A 101 5.22 -9.06 -11.84
N ASP A 102 4.31 -9.15 -10.88
CA ASP A 102 2.95 -8.60 -10.94
C ASP A 102 2.96 -7.09 -11.17
N VAL A 103 3.74 -6.34 -10.39
CA VAL A 103 3.86 -4.88 -10.54
C VAL A 103 4.36 -4.50 -11.94
N LEU A 104 5.33 -5.24 -12.49
CA LEU A 104 5.83 -4.96 -13.85
C LEU A 104 4.75 -5.18 -14.92
N ILE A 105 3.89 -6.19 -14.75
CA ILE A 105 2.79 -6.47 -15.67
C ILE A 105 1.72 -5.40 -15.53
N GLU A 106 1.33 -5.05 -14.30
CA GLU A 106 0.35 -4.00 -14.00
C GLU A 106 0.79 -2.65 -14.59
N ASP A 107 2.06 -2.27 -14.40
CA ASP A 107 2.63 -1.04 -14.96
C ASP A 107 2.61 -1.05 -16.51
N PHE A 108 2.81 -2.22 -17.12
CA PHE A 108 2.76 -2.35 -18.57
C PHE A 108 1.33 -2.24 -19.10
N LEU A 109 0.37 -2.88 -18.44
CA LEU A 109 -1.05 -2.78 -18.77
C LEU A 109 -1.55 -1.34 -18.64
N ALA A 110 -1.22 -0.65 -17.55
CA ALA A 110 -1.57 0.75 -17.35
C ALA A 110 -1.03 1.66 -18.48
N LYS A 111 0.18 1.39 -18.99
CA LYS A 111 0.74 2.12 -20.14
C LYS A 111 -0.03 1.86 -21.44
N LEU A 112 -0.51 0.64 -21.64
CA LEU A 112 -1.34 0.30 -22.79
C LEU A 112 -2.70 1.00 -22.71
N ASP A 113 -3.30 1.03 -21.52
CA ASP A 113 -4.56 1.72 -21.27
C ASP A 113 -4.42 3.23 -21.50
N ASP A 114 -3.37 3.85 -20.96
CA ASP A 114 -3.05 5.27 -21.21
C ASP A 114 -2.88 5.59 -22.69
N LYS A 115 -2.25 4.69 -23.45
CA LYS A 115 -2.08 4.85 -24.90
C LYS A 115 -3.42 4.72 -25.62
N THR A 116 -4.22 3.74 -25.25
CA THR A 116 -5.55 3.50 -25.82
C THR A 116 -6.45 4.72 -25.57
N ASN A 117 -6.51 5.20 -24.33
CA ASN A 117 -7.28 6.40 -23.96
C ASN A 117 -6.86 7.64 -24.76
N LYS A 118 -5.56 7.84 -24.98
CA LYS A 118 -5.09 8.97 -25.82
C LYS A 118 -5.51 8.84 -27.29
N GLU A 119 -5.55 7.63 -27.84
CA GLU A 119 -6.02 7.42 -29.21
C GLU A 119 -7.54 7.57 -29.32
N VAL A 120 -8.30 7.11 -28.32
CA VAL A 120 -9.75 7.35 -28.19
C VAL A 120 -10.02 8.85 -28.12
N GLU A 121 -9.32 9.61 -27.28
CA GLU A 121 -9.46 11.07 -27.21
C GLU A 121 -9.17 11.76 -28.54
N LYS A 122 -8.13 11.32 -29.27
CA LYS A 122 -7.83 11.87 -30.61
C LYS A 122 -8.91 11.52 -31.61
N ALA A 123 -9.44 10.30 -31.58
CA ALA A 123 -10.51 9.85 -32.46
C ALA A 123 -11.80 10.62 -32.18
N ALA A 124 -12.18 10.79 -30.92
CA ALA A 124 -13.31 11.63 -30.51
C ALA A 124 -13.18 13.07 -31.05
N ARG A 125 -11.98 13.68 -30.94
CA ARG A 125 -11.74 15.01 -31.52
C ARG A 125 -11.79 15.04 -33.05
N ARG A 126 -11.41 13.96 -33.72
CA ARG A 126 -11.34 13.88 -35.18
C ARG A 126 -12.68 13.59 -35.84
N PHE A 127 -13.48 12.72 -35.23
CA PHE A 127 -14.74 12.23 -35.78
C PHE A 127 -15.96 12.91 -35.16
N GLY A 128 -15.81 13.65 -34.05
CA GLY A 128 -16.87 14.49 -33.50
C GLY A 128 -18.14 13.70 -33.16
N GLU A 129 -19.27 14.10 -33.75
CA GLU A 129 -20.57 13.43 -33.54
C GLU A 129 -20.65 12.03 -34.17
N ASP A 130 -19.75 11.70 -35.12
CA ASP A 130 -19.70 10.38 -35.76
C ASP A 130 -18.83 9.37 -34.97
N PHE A 131 -18.25 9.78 -33.83
CA PHE A 131 -17.44 8.91 -32.99
C PHE A 131 -18.31 8.12 -32.00
N ASP A 132 -18.30 6.80 -32.11
CA ASP A 132 -18.86 5.89 -31.10
C ASP A 132 -17.73 5.32 -30.23
N GLU A 133 -17.84 5.54 -28.92
CA GLU A 133 -16.85 5.11 -27.91
C GLU A 133 -17.13 3.68 -27.40
N ALA A 134 -18.30 3.12 -27.71
CA ALA A 134 -18.79 1.84 -27.20
C ALA A 134 -18.08 0.60 -27.78
#